data_AF-A0A660U4X3-F1
#
_entry.id   AF-A0A660U4X3-F1
#
_cell.length_a   1.000
_cell.length_b   1.000
_cell.length_c   1.000
_cell.angle_alpha   90.00
_cell.angle_beta   90.00
_cell.angle_gamma   90.00
#
_symmetry.space_group_name_H-M   'P 1'
#
loop_
_entity.id
_entity.type
_entity.pdbx_description
1 polymer ?
#
loop_
_entity_poly.entity_id
_entity_poly.type
_entity_poly.pdbx_seq_one_letter_code
_entity_poly.pdbx_strand_id
1 'polypeptide(L)'
;NNGSPVGIKNRKGEIEKLEESLKFMVPAPDISLSAITYNDKEIIIVDVKEGKYKPYFLTSENKLKAYIRIGDINLPATKKDLKRYIKSEDILFESVNPLKKDEKIVSALFDQKGKLSISQIRELLNFSERRIKKILNKLAKFGLIVPSKNEKDIYYKTSEKI
;
A
#
# COMPACT_ATOMS: atom_id res chain seq x y z
N ASN A 1 -29.48 -14.32 -10.44
CA ASN A 1 -28.18 -14.54 -11.12
C ASN A 1 -27.56 -15.82 -10.61
N ASN A 2 -27.48 -16.85 -11.44
CA ASN A 2 -27.03 -18.20 -11.03
C ASN A 2 -25.49 -18.35 -11.04
N GLY A 3 -24.74 -17.24 -10.87
CA GLY A 3 -23.27 -17.24 -10.92
C GLY A 3 -22.65 -17.53 -12.30
N SER A 4 -23.45 -17.63 -13.37
CA SER A 4 -22.93 -17.91 -14.71
C SER A 4 -22.15 -16.72 -15.28
N PRO A 5 -20.96 -16.95 -15.88
CA PRO A 5 -20.18 -15.88 -16.50
C PRO A 5 -20.97 -15.15 -17.59
N VAL A 6 -20.87 -13.82 -17.62
CA VAL A 6 -21.52 -12.95 -18.64
C VAL A 6 -20.56 -12.46 -19.72
N GLY A 7 -19.26 -12.58 -19.48
CA GLY A 7 -18.22 -12.14 -20.40
C GLY A 7 -17.99 -10.64 -20.41
N ILE A 8 -16.88 -10.24 -21.03
CA ILE A 8 -16.51 -8.85 -21.30
C ILE A 8 -16.68 -8.52 -22.78
N LYS A 9 -16.96 -7.25 -23.10
CA LYS A 9 -17.13 -6.76 -24.49
C LYS A 9 -15.85 -6.23 -25.12
N ASN A 10 -14.95 -5.68 -24.30
CA ASN A 10 -13.70 -5.07 -24.77
C ASN A 10 -12.57 -5.38 -23.79
N ARG A 11 -11.81 -6.43 -24.06
CA ARG A 11 -10.68 -6.85 -23.20
C ARG A 11 -9.69 -5.73 -22.95
N LYS A 12 -9.27 -5.04 -24.01
CA LYS A 12 -8.26 -3.99 -23.91
C LYS A 12 -8.73 -2.88 -22.96
N GLY A 13 -9.97 -2.40 -23.17
CA GLY A 13 -10.53 -1.34 -22.33
C GLY A 13 -10.75 -1.75 -20.87
N GLU A 14 -11.10 -3.01 -20.60
CA GLU A 14 -11.23 -3.49 -19.21
C GLU A 14 -9.88 -3.66 -18.51
N ILE A 15 -8.85 -4.14 -19.22
CA ILE A 15 -7.47 -4.20 -18.70
C ILE A 15 -6.95 -2.79 -18.41
N GLU A 16 -7.10 -1.85 -19.34
CA GLU A 16 -6.64 -0.46 -19.15
C GLU A 16 -7.31 0.21 -17.93
N LYS A 17 -8.62 0.03 -17.74
CA LYS A 17 -9.32 0.53 -16.54
C LYS A 17 -8.80 -0.10 -15.25
N LEU A 18 -8.50 -1.40 -15.27
CA LEU A 18 -7.96 -2.11 -14.12
C LEU A 18 -6.58 -1.57 -13.77
N GLU A 19 -5.68 -1.46 -14.74
CA GLU A 19 -4.34 -0.89 -14.57
C GLU A 19 -4.38 0.55 -14.05
N GLU A 20 -5.28 1.38 -14.58
CA GLU A 20 -5.50 2.75 -14.10
C GLU A 20 -5.94 2.76 -12.63
N SER A 21 -6.82 1.85 -12.25
CA SER A 21 -7.32 1.73 -10.87
C SER A 21 -6.22 1.34 -9.87
N LEU A 22 -5.27 0.49 -10.28
CA LEU A 22 -4.15 0.07 -9.44
C LEU A 22 -3.22 1.23 -9.05
N LYS A 23 -3.15 2.29 -9.86
CA LYS A 23 -2.34 3.48 -9.55
C LYS A 23 -2.79 4.20 -8.29
N PHE A 24 -4.05 4.01 -7.90
CA PHE A 24 -4.62 4.57 -6.67
C PHE A 24 -4.45 3.64 -5.47
N MET A 25 -3.74 2.51 -5.60
CA MET A 25 -3.49 1.60 -4.49
C MET A 25 -2.08 1.76 -3.93
N VAL A 26 -1.99 1.80 -2.60
CA VAL A 26 -0.74 1.91 -1.85
C VAL A 26 -0.70 0.84 -0.75
N PRO A 27 0.23 -0.13 -0.83
CA PRO A 27 1.10 -0.40 -1.97
C PRO A 27 0.31 -0.89 -3.20
N ALA A 28 0.93 -0.86 -4.39
CA ALA A 28 0.34 -1.52 -5.55
C ALA A 28 0.41 -3.05 -5.36
N PRO A 29 -0.69 -3.80 -5.58
CA PRO A 29 -0.66 -5.25 -5.49
C PRO A 29 0.10 -5.86 -6.68
N ASP A 30 0.79 -6.96 -6.44
CA ASP A 30 1.36 -7.78 -7.52
C ASP A 30 0.25 -8.64 -8.10
N ILE A 31 -0.07 -8.40 -9.38
CA ILE A 31 -1.14 -9.09 -10.09
C ILE A 31 -0.61 -9.76 -11.34
N SER A 32 -1.27 -10.84 -11.75
CA SER A 32 -1.10 -11.42 -13.07
C SER A 32 -2.45 -11.51 -13.79
N LEU A 33 -2.43 -11.17 -15.08
CA LEU A 33 -3.61 -11.12 -15.93
C LEU A 33 -3.54 -12.25 -16.96
N SER A 34 -4.64 -12.98 -17.10
CA SER A 34 -4.85 -13.91 -18.20
C SER A 34 -6.29 -13.81 -18.69
N ALA A 35 -6.57 -14.34 -19.87
CA ALA A 35 -7.91 -14.35 -20.43
C ALA A 35 -8.23 -15.74 -20.98
N ILE A 36 -9.48 -16.17 -20.79
CA ILE A 36 -10.01 -17.42 -21.32
C ILE A 36 -11.33 -17.18 -22.04
N THR A 37 -11.70 -18.10 -22.93
CA THR A 37 -13.03 -18.15 -23.52
C THR A 37 -13.80 -19.32 -22.90
N TYR A 38 -15.01 -19.05 -22.41
CA TYR A 38 -15.91 -20.05 -21.83
C TYR A 38 -17.33 -19.79 -22.31
N ASN A 39 -17.95 -20.78 -22.96
CA ASN A 39 -19.29 -20.67 -23.57
C ASN A 39 -19.44 -19.40 -24.45
N ASP A 40 -18.51 -19.20 -25.37
CA ASP A 40 -18.42 -18.04 -26.27
C ASP A 40 -18.32 -16.67 -25.58
N LYS A 41 -17.94 -16.67 -24.30
CA LYS A 41 -17.73 -15.46 -23.50
C LYS A 41 -16.26 -15.33 -23.14
N GLU A 42 -15.70 -14.15 -23.39
CA GLU A 42 -14.34 -13.83 -22.96
C GLU A 42 -14.36 -13.41 -21.48
N ILE A 43 -13.44 -13.98 -20.69
CA ILE A 43 -13.32 -13.76 -19.24
C ILE A 43 -11.88 -13.35 -18.94
N ILE A 44 -11.70 -12.27 -18.18
CA ILE A 44 -10.40 -11.89 -17.62
C ILE A 44 -10.26 -12.57 -16.25
N ILE A 45 -9.14 -13.26 -16.06
CA ILE A 45 -8.70 -13.79 -14.78
C ILE A 45 -7.65 -12.84 -14.22
N VAL A 46 -7.94 -12.31 -13.03
CA VAL A 46 -7.02 -11.47 -12.26
C VAL A 46 -6.56 -12.27 -11.05
N ASP A 47 -5.32 -12.72 -11.07
CA ASP A 47 -4.71 -13.36 -9.91
C ASP A 47 -3.93 -12.31 -9.11
N VAL A 48 -4.20 -12.23 -7.81
CA VAL A 48 -3.63 -11.22 -6.91
C VAL A 48 -2.76 -11.95 -5.90
N LYS A 49 -1.44 -11.77 -6.00
CA LYS A 49 -0.51 -12.44 -5.10
C LYS A 49 -0.60 -11.86 -3.70
N GLU A 50 -0.28 -12.71 -2.73
CA GLU A 50 -0.21 -12.32 -1.33
C GLU A 50 0.85 -11.23 -1.10
N GLY A 51 0.39 -10.06 -0.68
CA GLY A 51 1.25 -8.91 -0.42
C GLY A 51 2.06 -9.01 0.86
N LYS A 52 3.34 -8.65 0.80
CA LYS A 52 4.21 -8.50 1.98
C LYS A 52 3.86 -7.28 2.85
N TYR A 53 3.35 -6.22 2.22
CA TYR A 53 3.10 -4.94 2.87
C TYR A 53 1.60 -4.70 2.95
N LYS A 54 0.97 -5.23 4.00
CA LYS A 54 -0.45 -5.06 4.29
C LYS A 54 -0.63 -4.08 5.45
N PRO A 55 -1.75 -3.33 5.49
CA PRO A 55 -2.91 -3.38 4.60
C PRO A 55 -2.75 -2.54 3.32
N TYR A 56 -3.55 -2.86 2.30
CA TYR A 56 -3.68 -2.08 1.06
C TYR A 56 -4.64 -0.90 1.25
N PHE A 57 -4.21 0.29 0.83
CA PHE A 57 -5.00 1.52 0.90
C PHE A 57 -5.34 2.04 -0.50
N LEU A 58 -6.56 2.52 -0.67
CA LEU A 58 -6.97 3.35 -1.80
C LEU A 58 -6.67 4.82 -1.48
N THR A 59 -5.91 5.49 -2.33
CA THR A 59 -5.65 6.93 -2.30
C THR A 59 -6.68 7.64 -3.19
N SER A 60 -7.70 8.23 -2.56
CA SER A 60 -8.68 9.08 -3.26
C SER A 60 -8.86 10.36 -2.46
N GLU A 61 -8.83 11.53 -3.12
CA GLU A 61 -9.12 12.84 -2.51
C GLU A 61 -8.32 13.12 -1.21
N ASN A 62 -7.01 12.87 -1.22
CA ASN A 62 -6.10 13.04 -0.08
C ASN A 62 -6.44 12.20 1.17
N LYS A 63 -7.23 11.12 1.02
CA LYS A 63 -7.56 10.19 2.11
C LYS A 63 -7.17 8.77 1.75
N LEU A 64 -6.58 8.07 2.72
CA LEU A 64 -6.31 6.63 2.65
C LEU A 64 -7.50 5.85 3.21
N LYS A 65 -8.13 5.03 2.37
CA LYS A 65 -9.21 4.10 2.77
C LYS A 65 -8.76 2.66 2.55
N ALA A 66 -8.94 1.80 3.55
CA ALA A 66 -8.70 0.37 3.43
C ALA A 66 -10.04 -0.38 3.46
N TYR A 67 -10.06 -1.58 2.90
CA TYR A 67 -11.23 -2.45 2.85
C TYR A 67 -10.87 -3.83 3.39
N ILE A 68 -11.84 -4.50 3.99
CA ILE A 68 -11.74 -5.90 4.41
C ILE A 68 -12.77 -6.73 3.63
N ARG A 69 -12.36 -7.92 3.20
CA ARG A 69 -13.27 -8.88 2.59
C ARG A 69 -13.87 -9.75 3.67
N ILE A 70 -15.20 -9.78 3.75
CA ILE A 70 -15.96 -10.67 4.64
C ILE A 70 -16.92 -11.43 3.75
N GLY A 71 -16.64 -12.72 3.54
CA GLY A 71 -17.37 -13.53 2.57
C GLY A 71 -17.22 -13.00 1.14
N ASP A 72 -18.35 -12.62 0.55
CA ASP A 72 -18.47 -12.13 -0.82
C ASP A 72 -18.49 -10.59 -0.94
N ILE A 73 -18.50 -9.86 0.18
CA ILE A 73 -18.53 -8.39 0.19
C ILE A 73 -17.23 -7.77 0.70
N ASN A 74 -16.90 -6.60 0.16
CA ASN A 74 -15.82 -5.74 0.65
C ASN A 74 -16.42 -4.58 1.45
N LEU A 75 -16.03 -4.47 2.72
CA LEU A 75 -16.48 -3.41 3.61
C LEU A 75 -15.34 -2.43 3.93
N PRO A 76 -15.60 -1.12 4.07
CA PRO A 76 -14.60 -0.19 4.55
C PRO A 76 -14.07 -0.65 5.92
N ALA A 77 -12.75 -0.79 6.02
CA ALA A 77 -12.10 -1.23 7.25
C ALA A 77 -12.20 -0.12 8.30
N THR A 78 -12.72 -0.43 9.48
CA THR A 78 -12.73 0.53 10.59
C THR A 78 -11.32 0.66 11.18
N LYS A 79 -11.12 1.71 11.99
CA LYS A 79 -9.88 1.84 12.79
C LYS A 79 -9.66 0.63 13.71
N LYS A 80 -10.73 -0.02 14.19
CA LYS A 80 -10.65 -1.20 15.06
C LYS A 80 -10.23 -2.44 14.28
N ASP A 81 -10.74 -2.63 13.08
CA ASP A 81 -10.38 -3.76 12.21
C ASP A 81 -8.93 -3.69 11.80
N LEU A 82 -8.47 -2.51 11.39
CA LEU A 82 -7.06 -2.27 11.09
C LEU A 82 -6.17 -2.50 12.31
N LYS A 83 -6.59 -2.07 13.51
CA LYS A 83 -5.85 -2.35 14.76
C LYS A 83 -5.80 -3.84 15.08
N ARG A 84 -6.90 -4.57 14.88
CA ARG A 84 -6.98 -6.01 15.14
C ARG A 84 -6.08 -6.78 14.17
N TYR A 85 -6.13 -6.46 12.89
CA TYR A 85 -5.28 -7.06 11.85
C TYR A 85 -3.80 -6.82 12.14
N ILE A 86 -3.43 -5.57 12.39
CA ILE A 86 -2.06 -5.21 12.74
C ILE A 86 -1.63 -5.91 14.02
N LYS A 87 -2.48 -5.98 15.04
CA LYS A 87 -2.17 -6.67 16.31
C LYS A 87 -2.03 -8.19 16.13
N SER A 88 -2.83 -8.82 15.28
CA SER A 88 -2.70 -10.26 15.00
C SER A 88 -1.43 -10.60 14.22
N GLU A 89 -0.97 -9.72 13.33
CA GLU A 89 0.37 -9.83 12.75
C GLU A 89 1.47 -9.46 13.77
N ASP A 90 1.23 -8.47 14.62
CA ASP A 90 2.17 -8.04 15.65
C ASP A 90 2.42 -9.14 16.70
N ILE A 91 1.47 -10.04 17.02
CA ILE A 91 1.75 -11.19 17.93
C ILE A 91 2.82 -12.13 17.35
N LEU A 92 2.89 -12.25 16.02
CA LEU A 92 3.94 -13.03 15.33
C LEU A 92 5.25 -12.23 15.18
N PHE A 93 5.20 -10.89 15.21
CA PHE A 93 6.34 -9.99 15.03
C PHE A 93 6.92 -9.39 16.34
N GLU A 94 6.17 -9.38 17.44
CA GLU A 94 6.56 -8.89 18.77
C GLU A 94 7.71 -9.71 19.37
N SER A 95 7.97 -10.91 18.84
CA SER A 95 9.13 -11.73 19.19
C SER A 95 10.49 -11.06 18.90
N VAL A 96 10.58 -10.01 18.06
CA VAL A 96 11.88 -9.50 17.58
C VAL A 96 11.98 -7.96 17.43
N ASN A 97 11.19 -7.17 18.17
CA ASN A 97 11.14 -5.68 18.14
C ASN A 97 10.53 -5.04 16.85
N PRO A 98 9.24 -4.63 16.86
CA PRO A 98 8.59 -4.07 15.68
C PRO A 98 8.46 -2.54 15.68
N LEU A 99 8.65 -1.96 14.48
CA LEU A 99 8.19 -0.61 14.12
C LEU A 99 6.67 -0.49 14.36
N LYS A 100 6.19 0.67 14.84
CA LYS A 100 4.74 0.89 14.98
C LYS A 100 4.13 1.29 13.63
N LYS A 101 2.79 1.34 13.58
CA LYS A 101 2.02 1.56 12.35
C LYS A 101 2.50 2.71 11.48
N ASP A 102 2.75 3.89 12.06
CA ASP A 102 3.14 5.06 11.26
C ASP A 102 4.57 4.94 10.73
N GLU A 103 5.46 4.34 11.51
CA GLU A 103 6.82 4.04 11.11
C GLU A 103 6.85 3.04 9.94
N LYS A 104 6.01 2.00 9.98
CA LYS A 104 5.85 1.05 8.85
C LYS A 104 5.39 1.76 7.58
N ILE A 105 4.38 2.65 7.68
CA ILE A 105 3.86 3.43 6.54
C ILE A 105 4.95 4.33 5.95
N VAL A 106 5.66 5.09 6.79
CA VAL A 106 6.72 5.99 6.33
C VAL A 106 7.90 5.20 5.75
N SER A 107 8.25 4.04 6.32
CA SER A 107 9.28 3.15 5.75
C SER A 107 8.91 2.69 4.35
N ALA A 108 7.66 2.26 4.12
CA ALA A 108 7.21 1.83 2.80
C ALA A 108 7.24 2.96 1.75
N LEU A 109 7.00 4.22 2.16
CA LEU A 109 7.16 5.37 1.26
C LEU A 109 8.61 5.54 0.79
N PHE A 110 9.60 5.31 1.67
CA PHE A 110 11.01 5.35 1.30
C PHE A 110 11.41 4.22 0.36
N ASP A 111 10.91 2.99 0.58
CA ASP A 111 11.19 1.86 -0.30
C ASP A 111 10.74 2.11 -1.75
N GLN A 112 9.63 2.82 -1.95
CA GLN A 112 9.12 3.14 -3.30
C GLN A 112 9.75 4.38 -3.92
N LYS A 113 9.96 5.44 -3.14
CA LYS A 113 10.39 6.75 -3.67
C LYS A 113 11.90 6.95 -3.61
N GLY A 114 12.61 6.13 -2.82
CA GLY A 114 14.05 6.22 -2.58
C GLY A 114 14.45 7.41 -1.70
N LYS A 115 13.91 8.61 -1.98
CA LYS A 115 14.22 9.87 -1.30
C LYS A 115 12.97 10.73 -1.08
N LEU A 116 12.79 11.25 0.13
CA LEU A 116 11.65 12.12 0.50
C LEU A 116 12.06 13.23 1.49
N SER A 117 11.43 14.39 1.39
CA SER A 117 11.48 15.47 2.38
C SER A 117 10.33 15.37 3.39
N ILE A 118 10.42 16.16 4.46
CA ILE A 118 9.33 16.30 5.43
C ILE A 118 8.07 16.91 4.78
N SER A 119 8.23 17.89 3.89
CA SER A 119 7.11 18.52 3.18
C SER A 119 6.38 17.52 2.28
N GLN A 120 7.12 16.68 1.55
CA GLN A 120 6.56 15.63 0.70
C GLN A 120 5.80 14.58 1.54
N ILE A 121 6.38 14.12 2.66
CA ILE A 121 5.70 13.17 3.56
C ILE A 121 4.44 13.79 4.16
N ARG A 122 4.47 15.09 4.49
CA ARG A 122 3.32 15.82 5.01
C ARG A 122 2.20 15.89 3.98
N GLU A 123 2.51 16.21 2.73
CA GLU A 123 1.52 16.26 1.64
C GLU A 123 0.90 14.90 1.37
N LEU A 124 1.70 13.83 1.38
CA LEU A 124 1.25 12.47 1.11
C LEU A 124 0.38 11.87 2.24
N LEU A 125 0.75 12.11 3.50
CA LEU A 125 0.12 11.43 4.66
C LEU A 125 -0.74 12.35 5.53
N ASN A 126 -0.72 13.66 5.29
CA ASN A 126 -1.36 14.68 6.11
C ASN A 126 -0.96 14.59 7.60
N PHE A 127 0.30 14.24 7.87
CA PHE A 127 0.84 14.14 9.24
C PHE A 127 1.43 15.47 9.69
N SER A 128 1.31 15.78 10.98
CA SER A 128 2.00 16.95 11.54
C SER A 128 3.51 16.79 11.45
N GLU A 129 4.22 17.90 11.24
CA GLU A 129 5.67 17.91 11.09
C GLU A 129 6.39 17.28 12.30
N ARG A 130 5.87 17.52 13.51
CA ARG A 130 6.35 16.92 14.76
C ARG A 130 6.25 15.39 14.73
N ARG A 131 5.15 14.84 14.22
CA ARG A 131 4.96 13.38 14.11
C ARG A 131 5.92 12.79 13.09
N ILE A 132 6.04 13.43 11.93
CA ILE A 132 6.97 13.02 10.86
C ILE A 132 8.40 12.98 11.38
N LYS A 133 8.87 14.07 12.01
CA LYS A 133 10.21 14.15 12.62
C LYS A 133 10.45 13.03 13.64
N LYS A 134 9.46 12.70 14.48
CA LYS A 134 9.57 11.61 15.46
C LYS A 134 9.74 10.24 14.78
N ILE A 135 9.00 10.00 13.71
CA ILE A 135 9.08 8.75 12.93
C ILE A 135 10.44 8.66 12.21
N LEU A 136 10.84 9.72 11.50
CA LEU A 136 12.12 9.76 10.77
C LEU A 136 13.31 9.55 11.70
N ASN A 137 13.33 10.19 12.88
CA ASN A 137 14.38 9.95 13.88
C ASN A 137 14.45 8.50 14.32
N LYS A 138 13.31 7.82 14.43
CA LYS A 138 13.26 6.41 14.84
C LYS A 138 13.73 5.49 13.73
N LEU A 139 13.29 5.71 12.48
CA LEU A 139 13.74 4.96 11.32
C LEU A 139 15.25 5.14 11.08
N ALA A 140 15.76 6.36 11.24
CA ALA A 140 17.18 6.65 11.14
C ALA A 140 18.00 5.95 12.24
N LYS A 141 17.50 5.92 13.48
CA LYS A 141 18.13 5.16 14.57
C LYS A 141 18.20 3.66 14.31
N PHE A 142 17.22 3.11 13.59
CA PHE A 142 17.25 1.72 13.15
C PHE A 142 18.04 1.48 11.87
N GLY A 143 18.69 2.52 11.33
CA GLY A 143 19.50 2.41 10.13
C GLY A 143 18.69 2.15 8.86
N LEU A 144 17.37 2.40 8.85
CA LEU A 144 16.52 2.15 7.68
C LEU A 144 16.58 3.31 6.67
N ILE A 145 16.86 4.51 7.17
CA ILE A 145 17.00 5.72 6.37
C ILE A 145 18.17 6.56 6.87
N VAL A 146 18.71 7.40 6.00
CA VAL A 146 19.77 8.35 6.33
C VAL A 146 19.39 9.77 5.90
N PRO A 147 19.65 10.80 6.72
CA PRO A 147 19.46 12.17 6.31
C PRO A 147 20.51 12.57 5.26
N SER A 148 20.10 13.39 4.30
CA SER A 148 20.92 13.95 3.24
C SER A 148 20.53 15.41 3.04
N LYS A 149 21.52 16.29 2.89
CA LYS A 149 21.29 17.71 2.66
C LYS A 149 21.62 18.07 1.22
N ASN A 150 20.75 18.85 0.60
CA ASN A 150 21.01 19.56 -0.65
C ASN A 150 21.13 21.07 -0.32
N GLU A 151 21.58 21.90 -1.26
CA GLU A 151 21.75 23.36 -1.06
C GLU A 151 20.48 24.07 -0.54
N LYS A 152 19.28 23.55 -0.85
CA LYS A 152 17.99 24.17 -0.52
C LYS A 152 17.18 23.47 0.56
N ASP A 153 17.43 22.18 0.86
CA ASP A 153 16.53 21.39 1.72
C ASP A 153 17.17 20.15 2.37
N ILE A 154 16.54 19.68 3.46
CA ILE A 154 16.86 18.41 4.13
C ILE A 154 15.94 17.31 3.61
N TYR A 155 16.54 16.23 3.14
CA TYR A 155 15.85 15.02 2.68
C TYR A 155 16.33 13.80 3.45
N TYR A 156 15.59 12.72 3.33
CA TYR A 156 15.98 11.41 3.84
C TYR A 156 15.97 10.44 2.67
N LYS A 157 16.85 9.45 2.69
CA LYS A 157 16.91 8.38 1.69
C LYS A 157 17.01 7.02 2.36
N THR A 158 16.61 5.95 1.67
CA THR A 158 16.86 4.59 2.15
C THR A 158 18.34 4.38 2.42
N SER A 159 18.68 3.65 3.48
CA SER A 159 20.07 3.24 3.66
C SER A 159 20.42 2.24 2.56
N GLU A 160 21.53 2.46 1.86
CA GLU A 160 22.13 1.40 1.06
C GLU A 160 22.54 0.30 2.04
N LYS A 161 21.90 -0.87 1.94
CA LYS A 161 22.40 -2.05 2.64
C LYS A 161 23.74 -2.40 2.01
N ILE A 162 24.80 -2.31 2.79
CA ILE A 162 26.08 -2.97 2.50
C ILE A 162 25.82 -4.48 2.48
#